data_AF-A0AA35SN97-F1
#
_entry.id   AF-A0AA35SN97-F1
#
_cell.length_a   1.000
_cell.length_b   1.000
_cell.length_c   1.000
_cell.angle_alpha   90.00
_cell.angle_beta   90.00
_cell.angle_gamma   90.00
#
_symmetry.space_group_name_H-M   'P 1'
#
loop_
_entity.id
_entity.type
_entity.pdbx_description
1 polymer ?
#
loop_
_entity_poly.entity_id
_entity_poly.type
_entity_poly.pdbx_seq_one_letter_code
_entity_poly.pdbx_strand_id
1 'polypeptide(L)'
;MLFYRSYRYSQWDGSQEIFDIDADELMDRLADELLKQGDVMQALRELLRNGMQDRNGQQMPGLRELMDMLKDRRREQLQQHNMDSVVDDLKERLDEILRTEREGIDRRMDEAQEQVNQSPDEDRPCRTTCWTC
;
A
#
# COMPACT_ATOMS: atom_id res chain seq x y z
N MET A 1 8.67 12.15 8.82
CA MET A 1 9.44 11.55 7.70
C MET A 1 8.42 11.01 6.71
N LEU A 2 8.28 11.64 5.54
CA LEU A 2 7.19 11.35 4.58
C LEU A 2 7.61 10.22 3.63
N PHE A 3 6.95 9.07 3.72
CA PHE A 3 7.12 7.97 2.76
C PHE A 3 6.26 8.24 1.52
N TYR A 4 6.88 8.75 0.46
CA TYR A 4 6.28 8.76 -0.87
C TYR A 4 6.15 7.32 -1.37
N ARG A 5 4.93 6.88 -1.68
CA ARG A 5 4.63 5.57 -2.28
C ARG A 5 5.24 5.55 -3.69
N SER A 6 6.42 4.96 -3.83
CA SER A 6 7.10 4.83 -5.12
C SER A 6 6.46 3.70 -5.92
N TYR A 7 5.85 4.03 -7.05
CA TYR A 7 5.40 3.04 -8.01
C TYR A 7 6.60 2.64 -8.87
N ARG A 8 7.04 1.38 -8.73
CA ARG A 8 8.16 0.84 -9.50
C ARG A 8 7.61 0.06 -10.70
N TYR A 9 7.58 0.72 -11.85
CA TYR A 9 7.32 0.05 -13.13
C TYR A 9 8.54 -0.81 -13.49
N SER A 10 8.32 -2.09 -13.78
CA SER A 10 9.35 -2.98 -14.33
C SER A 10 9.17 -3.11 -15.83
N GLN A 11 10.29 -3.33 -16.53
CA GLN A 11 10.27 -3.66 -17.94
C GLN A 11 9.65 -5.05 -18.15
N TRP A 12 8.92 -5.22 -19.24
CA TRP A 12 8.32 -6.50 -19.64
C TRP A 12 9.42 -7.56 -19.82
N ASP A 13 9.30 -8.69 -19.12
CA ASP A 13 10.32 -9.75 -19.04
C ASP A 13 10.09 -10.91 -20.02
N GLY A 14 9.03 -10.84 -20.83
CA GLY A 14 8.77 -11.79 -21.90
C GLY A 14 8.18 -13.13 -21.44
N SER A 15 8.11 -13.37 -20.13
CA SER A 15 7.57 -14.60 -19.55
C SER A 15 6.03 -14.66 -19.52
N GLN A 16 5.37 -13.57 -19.91
CA GLN A 16 3.93 -13.48 -20.01
C GLN A 16 3.49 -13.88 -21.41
N GLU A 17 3.28 -15.19 -21.63
CA GLU A 17 2.44 -15.67 -22.72
C GLU A 17 1.01 -15.21 -22.43
N ILE A 18 0.62 -14.06 -22.98
CA ILE A 18 -0.73 -13.51 -22.77
C ILE A 18 -1.73 -14.17 -23.74
N PHE A 19 -1.23 -14.82 -24.79
CA PHE A 19 -2.04 -15.34 -25.88
C PHE A 19 -1.37 -16.55 -26.53
N ASP A 20 -1.99 -17.72 -26.41
CA ASP A 20 -1.76 -18.88 -27.30
C ASP A 20 -2.72 -18.73 -28.48
N ILE A 21 -2.47 -17.73 -29.34
CA ILE A 21 -3.28 -17.51 -30.53
C ILE A 21 -2.72 -18.39 -31.63
N ASP A 22 -3.51 -19.37 -32.06
CA ASP A 22 -3.24 -20.11 -33.28
C ASP A 22 -3.28 -19.14 -34.47
N ALA A 23 -2.12 -18.93 -35.09
CA ALA A 23 -1.95 -17.97 -36.17
C ALA A 23 -2.81 -18.33 -37.39
N ASP A 24 -3.07 -19.61 -37.62
CA ASP A 24 -3.88 -20.08 -38.74
C ASP A 24 -5.37 -19.74 -38.53
N GLU A 25 -5.85 -19.83 -37.29
CA GLU A 25 -7.23 -19.47 -36.95
C GLU A 25 -7.48 -17.95 -37.09
N LEU A 26 -6.50 -17.14 -36.68
CA LEU A 26 -6.58 -15.69 -36.87
C LEU A 26 -6.72 -15.33 -38.36
N MET A 27 -5.97 -16.00 -39.23
CA MET A 27 -6.00 -15.76 -40.66
C MET A 27 -7.32 -16.17 -41.32
N ASP A 28 -7.89 -17.32 -40.92
CA ASP A 28 -9.20 -17.77 -41.41
C ASP A 28 -10.32 -16.77 -41.07
N ARG A 29 -10.34 -16.24 -39.85
CA ARG A 29 -11.35 -15.26 -39.42
C ARG A 29 -11.20 -13.92 -40.11
N LEU A 30 -9.97 -13.46 -40.33
CA LEU A 30 -9.71 -12.25 -41.10
C LEU A 30 -10.18 -12.38 -42.55
N ALA A 31 -10.03 -13.56 -43.15
CA ALA A 31 -10.52 -13.83 -44.50
C ALA A 31 -12.06 -13.82 -44.58
N ASP A 32 -12.76 -14.47 -43.64
CA ASP A 32 -14.22 -14.48 -43.58
C ASP A 32 -14.82 -13.07 -43.41
N GLU A 33 -14.18 -12.24 -42.59
CA GLU A 33 -14.66 -10.88 -42.33
C GLU A 33 -14.29 -9.90 -43.46
N LEU A 34 -13.14 -10.11 -44.13
CA LEU A 34 -12.78 -9.41 -45.37
C LEU A 34 -13.82 -9.67 -46.48
N LEU A 35 -14.29 -10.92 -46.60
CA LEU A 35 -15.34 -11.30 -47.55
C LEU A 35 -16.71 -10.69 -47.20
N LYS A 36 -17.00 -10.43 -45.92
CA LYS A 36 -18.26 -9.82 -45.47
C LYS A 36 -18.32 -8.31 -45.63
N GLN A 37 -17.22 -7.60 -45.35
CA GLN A 37 -17.27 -6.16 -45.13
C GLN A 37 -16.32 -5.35 -46.04
N GLY A 38 -15.40 -6.01 -46.74
CA GLY A 38 -14.46 -5.37 -47.67
C GLY A 38 -13.34 -4.55 -47.01
N ASP A 39 -13.30 -4.47 -45.68
CA ASP A 39 -12.25 -3.79 -44.92
C ASP A 39 -11.75 -4.65 -43.74
N VAL A 40 -10.54 -5.18 -43.91
CA VAL A 40 -9.81 -5.99 -42.92
C VAL A 40 -9.54 -5.23 -41.62
N MET A 41 -9.31 -3.92 -41.71
CA MET A 41 -8.98 -3.11 -40.54
C MET A 41 -10.19 -2.92 -39.65
N GLN A 42 -11.39 -2.89 -40.23
CA GLN A 42 -12.64 -2.86 -39.48
C GLN A 42 -12.89 -4.20 -38.78
N ALA A 43 -12.71 -5.31 -39.50
CA ALA A 43 -12.79 -6.68 -38.98
C ALA A 43 -11.87 -6.91 -37.76
N LEU A 44 -10.58 -6.60 -37.93
CA LEU A 44 -9.58 -6.76 -36.86
C LEU A 44 -9.90 -5.87 -35.66
N ARG A 45 -10.38 -4.64 -35.88
CA ARG A 45 -10.76 -3.73 -34.81
C ARG A 45 -11.92 -4.28 -33.99
N GLU A 46 -12.92 -4.86 -34.64
CA GLU A 46 -14.09 -5.41 -33.96
C GLU A 46 -13.73 -6.69 -33.20
N LEU A 47 -12.89 -7.54 -33.80
CA LEU A 47 -12.32 -8.72 -33.16
C LEU A 47 -11.51 -8.34 -31.91
N LEU A 48 -10.61 -7.36 -32.00
CA LEU A 48 -9.83 -6.90 -30.84
C LEU A 48 -10.71 -6.25 -29.76
N ARG A 49 -11.79 -5.58 -30.16
CA ARG A 49 -12.68 -4.90 -29.22
C ARG A 49 -13.56 -5.88 -28.44
N ASN A 50 -14.16 -6.84 -29.14
CA ASN A 50 -15.18 -7.74 -28.58
C ASN A 50 -14.64 -9.14 -28.24
N GLY A 51 -13.43 -9.47 -28.70
CA GLY A 51 -12.90 -10.82 -28.64
C GLY A 51 -13.39 -11.69 -29.79
N MET A 52 -12.97 -12.95 -29.78
CA MET A 52 -13.36 -13.96 -30.77
C MET A 52 -13.73 -15.26 -30.07
N GLN A 53 -14.49 -16.11 -30.76
CA GLN A 53 -14.77 -17.45 -30.27
C GLN A 53 -13.90 -18.44 -31.05
N ASP A 54 -13.14 -19.26 -30.34
CA ASP A 54 -12.35 -20.35 -30.92
C ASP A 54 -13.28 -21.42 -31.53
N ARG A 55 -12.77 -22.23 -32.44
CA ARG A 55 -13.36 -23.46 -33.00
C ARG A 55 -13.93 -24.40 -31.93
N ASN A 56 -13.36 -24.41 -30.73
CA ASN A 56 -13.86 -25.19 -29.59
C ASN A 56 -15.04 -24.54 -28.85
N GLY A 57 -15.54 -23.40 -29.33
CA GLY A 57 -16.61 -22.63 -28.69
C GLY A 57 -16.15 -21.81 -27.47
N GLN A 58 -14.85 -21.77 -27.18
CA GLN A 58 -14.30 -20.97 -26.09
C GLN A 58 -14.26 -19.48 -26.48
N GLN A 59 -14.81 -18.63 -25.62
CA GLN A 59 -14.79 -17.18 -25.83
C GLN A 59 -13.42 -16.63 -25.41
N MET A 60 -12.66 -16.12 -26.37
CA MET A 60 -11.46 -15.34 -26.09
C MET A 60 -11.86 -13.90 -25.72
N PRO A 61 -11.32 -13.37 -24.61
CA PRO A 61 -11.65 -12.03 -24.14
C PRO A 61 -11.09 -10.95 -25.08
N GLY A 62 -11.90 -9.93 -25.35
CA GLY A 62 -11.47 -8.72 -26.07
C GLY A 62 -10.70 -7.75 -25.18
N LEU A 63 -10.15 -6.69 -25.78
CA LEU A 63 -9.46 -5.60 -25.07
C LEU A 63 -10.33 -4.94 -23.99
N ARG A 64 -11.65 -4.86 -24.22
CA ARG A 64 -12.57 -4.28 -23.23
C ARG A 64 -12.62 -5.11 -21.95
N GLU A 65 -12.74 -6.42 -22.11
CA GLU A 65 -12.83 -7.36 -21.00
C GLU A 65 -11.50 -7.45 -20.24
N LEU A 66 -10.37 -7.44 -20.96
CA LEU A 66 -9.04 -7.35 -20.36
C LEU A 66 -8.86 -6.07 -19.53
N MET A 67 -9.34 -4.93 -20.04
CA MET A 67 -9.32 -3.67 -19.30
C MET A 67 -10.18 -3.71 -18.04
N ASP A 68 -11.34 -4.36 -18.09
CA ASP A 68 -12.21 -4.49 -16.94
C ASP A 68 -11.61 -5.43 -15.88
N MET A 69 -11.03 -6.57 -16.30
CA MET A 69 -10.24 -7.44 -15.41
C MET A 69 -9.07 -6.71 -14.74
N LEU A 70 -8.35 -5.86 -15.48
CA LEU A 70 -7.26 -5.05 -14.92
C LEU A 70 -7.76 -4.03 -13.89
N LYS A 71 -8.91 -3.37 -14.14
CA LYS A 71 -9.52 -2.45 -13.16
C LYS A 71 -9.94 -3.17 -11.90
N ASP A 72 -10.52 -4.36 -12.03
CA ASP A 72 -10.97 -5.14 -10.88
C ASP A 72 -9.78 -5.64 -10.06
N ARG A 73 -8.75 -6.18 -10.71
CA ARG A 73 -7.49 -6.56 -10.03
C ARG A 73 -6.85 -5.36 -9.32
N ARG A 74 -6.86 -4.18 -9.95
CA ARG A 74 -6.39 -2.94 -9.29
C ARG A 74 -7.23 -2.61 -8.05
N ARG A 75 -8.57 -2.72 -8.13
CA ARG A 75 -9.46 -2.44 -6.99
C ARG A 75 -9.20 -3.42 -5.84
N GLU A 76 -9.06 -4.71 -6.13
CA GLU A 76 -8.74 -5.73 -5.12
C GLU A 76 -7.40 -5.46 -4.44
N GLN A 77 -6.36 -5.12 -5.21
CA GLN A 77 -5.06 -4.76 -4.66
C GLN A 77 -5.13 -3.51 -3.78
N LEU A 78 -5.93 -2.51 -4.18
CA LEU A 78 -6.15 -1.33 -3.35
C LEU A 78 -6.92 -1.65 -2.06
N GLN A 79 -7.93 -2.53 -2.12
CA GLN A 79 -8.65 -2.98 -0.92
C GLN A 79 -7.76 -3.77 0.04
N GLN A 80 -6.95 -4.70 -0.48
CA GLN A 80 -5.99 -5.47 0.32
C GLN A 80 -4.92 -4.58 0.95
N HIS A 81 -4.56 -3.48 0.28
CA HIS A 81 -3.60 -2.49 0.77
C HIS A 81 -4.25 -1.20 1.24
N ASN A 82 -5.48 -1.26 1.77
CA ASN A 82 -6.12 -0.10 2.39
C ASN A 82 -5.21 0.39 3.53
N MET A 83 -4.56 1.52 3.26
CA MET A 83 -3.58 2.14 4.15
C MET A 83 -4.19 2.57 5.48
N ASP A 84 -5.52 2.57 5.60
CA ASP A 84 -6.23 2.83 6.85
C ASP A 84 -5.77 1.88 7.96
N SER A 85 -5.60 0.59 7.70
CA SER A 85 -5.09 -0.35 8.71
C SER A 85 -3.65 -0.05 9.13
N VAL A 86 -2.77 0.31 8.19
CA VAL A 86 -1.37 0.67 8.51
C VAL A 86 -1.31 1.98 9.31
N VAL A 87 -2.20 2.92 9.03
CA VAL A 87 -2.32 4.19 9.75
C VAL A 87 -2.90 3.96 11.14
N ASP A 88 -3.87 3.06 11.29
CA ASP A 88 -4.47 2.73 12.57
C ASP A 88 -3.50 1.98 13.49
N ASP A 89 -2.74 1.01 12.97
CA ASP A 89 -1.64 0.36 13.71
C ASP A 89 -0.58 1.37 14.19
N LEU A 90 -0.29 2.39 13.37
CA LEU A 90 0.66 3.45 13.73
C LEU A 90 0.11 4.34 14.86
N LYS A 91 -1.18 4.68 14.81
CA LYS A 91 -1.84 5.45 15.89
C LYS A 91 -1.81 4.66 17.20
N GLU A 92 -2.15 3.38 17.17
CA GLU A 92 -2.16 2.53 18.37
C GLU A 92 -0.77 2.46 19.03
N ARG A 93 0.29 2.28 18.23
CA ARG A 93 1.68 2.29 18.74
C ARG A 93 2.09 3.64 19.31
N LEU A 94 1.67 4.74 18.69
CA LEU A 94 1.95 6.09 19.20
C LEU A 94 1.25 6.33 20.54
N ASP A 95 -0.01 5.89 20.68
CA ASP A 95 -0.76 6.00 21.92
C ASP A 95 -0.14 5.15 23.05
N GLU A 96 0.36 3.95 22.74
CA GLU A 96 1.09 3.11 23.69
C GLU A 96 2.37 3.79 24.19
N ILE A 97 3.15 4.38 23.29
CA ILE A 97 4.37 5.12 23.64
C ILE A 97 4.02 6.33 24.51
N LEU A 98 3.02 7.12 24.11
CA LEU A 98 2.58 8.29 24.87
C LEU A 98 2.12 7.93 26.28
N ARG A 99 1.38 6.83 26.44
CA ARG A 99 0.98 6.31 27.76
C ARG A 99 2.20 5.95 28.59
N THR A 100 3.13 5.18 28.01
CA THR A 100 4.34 4.72 28.71
C THR A 100 5.22 5.90 29.16
N GLU A 101 5.37 6.91 28.31
CA GLU A 101 6.12 8.12 28.65
C GLU A 101 5.44 8.93 29.77
N ARG A 102 4.12 9.10 29.73
CA ARG A 102 3.38 9.77 30.80
C ARG A 102 3.56 9.07 32.14
N GLU A 103 3.33 7.76 32.18
CA GLU A 103 3.53 6.96 33.40
C GLU A 103 4.98 7.02 33.90
N GLY A 104 5.95 7.05 32.99
CA GLY A 104 7.37 7.17 33.32
C GLY A 104 7.77 8.56 33.82
N ILE A 105 7.08 9.62 33.38
CA ILE A 105 7.26 10.98 33.90
C ILE A 105 6.64 11.08 35.28
N ASP A 106 5.40 10.61 35.47
CA ASP A 106 4.70 10.67 36.75
C ASP A 106 5.50 9.95 37.84
N ARG A 107 5.99 8.74 37.56
CA ARG A 107 6.85 7.99 38.50
C ARG A 107 8.11 8.75 38.89
N ARG A 108 8.79 9.37 37.93
CA ARG A 108 10.01 10.16 38.19
C ARG A 108 9.69 11.44 38.97
N MET A 109 8.52 12.03 38.76
CA MET A 109 8.04 13.17 39.52
C MET A 109 7.78 12.79 40.97
N ASP A 110 7.08 11.67 41.20
CA ASP A 110 6.78 11.14 42.54
C ASP A 110 8.08 10.79 43.30
N GLU A 111 9.01 10.10 42.66
CA GLU A 111 10.33 9.78 43.23
C GLU A 111 11.14 11.04 43.59
N ALA A 112 11.11 12.07 42.74
CA ALA A 112 11.76 13.35 43.02
C ALA A 112 11.09 14.08 44.19
N GLN A 113 9.75 14.07 44.25
CA GLN A 113 9.00 14.66 45.35
C GLN A 113 9.29 13.95 46.69
N GLU A 114 9.40 12.62 46.68
CA GLU A 114 9.79 11.83 47.84
C GLU A 114 11.22 12.12 48.29
N GLN A 115 12.18 12.25 47.37
CA GLN A 115 13.57 12.62 47.71
C GLN A 115 13.68 14.02 48.31
N VAL A 116 12.88 14.97 47.82
CA VAL A 116 12.80 16.32 48.40
C VAL A 116 12.20 16.27 49.81
N ASN A 117 11.15 15.47 50.02
CA ASN A 117 10.52 15.30 51.34
C ASN A 117 11.40 14.51 52.33
N GLN A 118 12.25 13.60 51.85
CA GLN A 118 13.15 12.79 52.67
C GLN A 118 14.49 13.45 52.97
N SER A 119 14.85 14.54 52.27
CA SER A 119 16.01 15.36 52.64
C SER A 119 15.69 16.10 53.94
N PRO A 120 16.27 15.71 55.09
CA PRO A 120 16.03 16.40 56.35
C PRO A 120 16.71 17.76 56.26
N ASP A 121 15.97 18.78 56.68
CA ASP A 121 16.44 20.13 56.94
C ASP A 121 17.64 20.09 57.91
N GLU A 122 18.85 19.97 57.38
CA GLU A 122 20.11 20.23 58.10
C GLU A 122 20.52 21.71 57.99
N ASP A 123 19.56 22.64 58.01
CA ASP A 123 19.86 24.03 58.38
C ASP A 123 20.05 24.13 59.90
N ARG A 124 21.20 23.64 60.38
CA ARG A 124 21.72 24.01 61.69
C ARG A 124 22.25 25.45 61.60
N PRO A 125 21.67 26.44 62.30
CA PRO A 125 22.26 27.77 62.34
C PRO A 125 23.60 27.65 63.09
N CYS A 126 24.70 27.87 62.38
CA CYS A 126 26.00 28.13 62.98
C CYS A 126 25.85 29.31 63.94
N ARG A 127 25.66 28.99 65.22
CA ARG A 127 25.56 29.98 66.30
C ARG A 127 26.84 30.80 66.31
N THR A 128 26.63 32.07 66.07
CA THR A 128 27.59 33.16 66.21
C THR A 128 28.23 33.11 67.59
N THR A 129 29.49 32.71 67.65
CA THR A 129 30.44 33.27 68.62
C THR A 129 31.76 33.49 67.90
N CYS A 130 31.79 34.59 67.15
CA CYS A 130 33.02 35.30 66.87
C CYS A 130 33.41 36.01 68.19
N TRP A 131 34.43 35.50 68.88
CA TRP A 131 35.14 36.24 69.92
C TRP A 131 36.65 36.00 69.72
N THR A 132 37.30 37.05 69.23
CA THR A 132 38.62 37.59 69.61
C THR A 132 39.28 36.88 70.81
N CYS A 133 40.59 36.61 70.86
CA CYS A 133 41.76 37.30 70.33
C CYS A 133 42.93 36.32 70.16
#